data_AF-A0A9X5FAJ6-F1
#
_entry.id   AF-A0A9X5FAJ6-F1
#
_cell.length_a   1.000
_cell.length_b   1.000
_cell.length_c   1.000
_cell.angle_alpha   90.00
_cell.angle_beta   90.00
_cell.angle_gamma   90.00
#
_symmetry.space_group_name_H-M   'P 1'
#
loop_
_entity.id
_entity.type
_entity.pdbx_description
1 polymer ?
#
loop_
_entity_poly.entity_id
_entity_poly.type
_entity_poly.pdbx_seq_one_letter_code
_entity_poly.pdbx_strand_id
1 'polypeptide(L)'
;MTATQASTSEFDLFGPWIDVVETPDQVPPLYRDHPLDLDASELVLKFPRNIARRDAHPDMDLYDHLVVVDAATLTMLSRRTGARSDRGYDTVRVRHDEIVAVRDAVSILDGTITVTTRSGGVVTVPYNGSSRDNVRRLVELLRTHVTTGAPTQRGAAVLRAGRATADPVAALDLGRDDQSLASHVREIRRAHPDLAPWTGHVRRDVRRRATVITAPFHAIVRAFSPATLHAAILSADDRTLEVYGRHAWVIRGRAPVMSTSRLIVPLSMLDRVEIAPDPRYRETIRAKLCMGAAHVDVLLPEGSDAHLLLERASHGA
;
A
#
# COMPACT_ATOMS: atom_id res chain seq x y z
N MET A 1 14.36 30.47 -20.30
CA MET A 1 15.49 29.59 -19.91
C MET A 1 15.88 28.73 -21.11
N THR A 2 17.16 28.56 -21.38
CA THR A 2 17.64 27.59 -22.39
C THR A 2 17.56 26.16 -21.84
N ALA A 3 17.43 25.14 -22.72
CA ALA A 3 17.30 23.74 -22.30
C ALA A 3 18.44 23.28 -21.36
N THR A 4 19.67 23.75 -21.58
CA THR A 4 20.85 23.50 -20.74
C THR A 4 20.77 24.14 -19.35
N GLN A 5 20.13 25.31 -19.23
CA GLN A 5 19.90 25.94 -17.91
C GLN A 5 18.83 25.20 -17.11
N ALA A 6 17.77 24.74 -17.79
CA ALA A 6 16.71 23.95 -17.16
C ALA A 6 17.20 22.59 -16.65
N SER A 7 18.08 21.91 -17.40
CA SER A 7 18.68 20.64 -16.97
C SER A 7 19.64 20.81 -15.80
N THR A 8 20.40 21.90 -15.77
CA THR A 8 21.31 22.22 -14.65
C THR A 8 20.53 22.54 -13.38
N SER A 9 19.46 23.34 -13.47
CA SER A 9 18.60 23.64 -12.30
C SER A 9 17.86 22.42 -11.76
N GLU A 10 17.39 21.52 -12.63
CA GLU A 10 16.75 20.27 -12.21
C GLU A 10 17.74 19.35 -11.50
N PHE A 11 18.97 19.25 -12.01
CA PHE A 11 20.05 18.48 -11.41
C PHE A 11 20.45 19.02 -10.04
N ASP A 12 20.52 20.34 -9.87
CA ASP A 12 20.87 20.95 -8.58
C ASP A 12 19.87 20.58 -7.49
N LEU A 13 18.57 20.60 -7.82
CA LEU A 13 17.44 20.25 -6.96
C LEU A 13 17.21 18.74 -6.82
N PHE A 14 17.93 17.89 -7.57
CA PHE A 14 17.69 16.46 -7.57
C PHE A 14 18.13 15.78 -6.26
N GLY A 15 17.21 15.03 -5.66
CA GLY A 15 17.50 14.24 -4.48
C GLY A 15 16.60 13.02 -4.36
N PRO A 16 16.75 12.22 -3.28
CA PRO A 16 15.93 11.04 -3.05
C PRO A 16 14.48 11.34 -2.66
N TRP A 17 14.08 12.62 -2.61
CA TRP A 17 12.76 13.04 -2.14
C TRP A 17 11.76 13.19 -3.29
N ILE A 18 10.50 12.81 -3.03
CA ILE A 18 9.36 13.09 -3.91
C ILE A 18 8.96 14.55 -3.70
N ASP A 19 8.82 15.31 -4.77
CA ASP A 19 8.42 16.71 -4.73
C ASP A 19 7.06 16.94 -5.41
N VAL A 20 6.37 17.98 -4.95
CA VAL A 20 5.17 18.50 -5.60
C VAL A 20 5.58 19.32 -6.83
N VAL A 21 4.81 19.18 -7.91
CA VAL A 21 4.91 20.01 -9.10
C VAL A 21 3.80 21.05 -9.04
N GLU A 22 4.16 22.30 -8.86
CA GLU A 22 3.27 23.45 -8.75
C GLU A 22 3.27 24.33 -10.01
N THR A 23 4.34 24.27 -10.81
CA THR A 23 4.48 25.07 -12.03
C THR A 23 4.95 24.22 -13.22
N PRO A 24 4.63 24.62 -14.47
CA PRO A 24 4.97 23.82 -15.66
C PRO A 24 6.48 23.57 -15.84
N ASP A 25 7.34 24.48 -15.39
CA ASP A 25 8.80 24.34 -15.44
C ASP A 25 9.34 23.26 -14.48
N GLN A 26 8.60 22.95 -13.41
CA GLN A 26 8.95 21.90 -12.45
C GLN A 26 8.62 20.49 -12.96
N VAL A 27 7.84 20.36 -14.04
CA VAL A 27 7.56 19.08 -14.70
C VAL A 27 8.88 18.54 -15.28
N PRO A 28 9.28 17.28 -14.97
CA PRO A 28 10.50 16.70 -15.50
C PRO A 28 10.50 16.71 -17.03
N PRO A 29 11.63 17.04 -17.70
CA PRO A 29 11.70 17.21 -19.15
C PRO A 29 11.09 16.05 -19.96
N LEU A 30 11.28 14.81 -19.49
CA LEU A 30 10.75 13.60 -20.13
C LEU A 30 9.22 13.61 -20.28
N TYR A 31 8.49 14.26 -19.38
CA TYR A 31 7.02 14.22 -19.32
C TYR A 31 6.36 15.50 -19.82
N ARG A 32 7.13 16.50 -20.29
CA ARG A 32 6.60 17.83 -20.65
C ARG A 32 5.70 17.84 -21.89
N ASP A 33 5.80 16.82 -22.74
CA ASP A 33 4.92 16.64 -23.89
C ASP A 33 3.56 16.01 -23.51
N HIS A 34 3.40 15.55 -22.27
CA HIS A 34 2.12 15.08 -21.76
C HIS A 34 1.19 16.28 -21.52
N PRO A 35 -0.07 16.24 -22.01
CA PRO A 35 -1.04 17.29 -21.71
C PRO A 35 -1.36 17.28 -20.21
N LEU A 36 -0.81 18.25 -19.48
CA LEU A 36 -0.99 18.42 -18.04
C LEU A 36 -1.62 19.78 -17.75
N ASP A 37 -2.79 19.75 -17.12
CA ASP A 37 -3.44 20.92 -16.55
C ASP A 37 -3.19 20.95 -15.04
N LEU A 38 -2.27 21.81 -14.62
CA LEU A 38 -1.90 21.95 -13.21
C LEU A 38 -3.01 22.61 -12.39
N ASP A 39 -3.86 23.43 -13.00
CA ASP A 39 -4.95 24.12 -12.31
C ASP A 39 -6.13 23.16 -12.03
N ALA A 40 -6.33 22.17 -12.91
CA ALA A 40 -7.32 21.12 -12.72
C ALA A 40 -6.82 19.93 -11.87
N SER A 41 -5.52 19.87 -11.58
CA SER A 41 -4.90 18.79 -10.81
C SER A 41 -4.96 19.08 -9.30
N GLU A 42 -5.36 18.10 -8.50
CA GLU A 42 -5.39 18.22 -7.04
C GLU A 42 -4.01 17.94 -6.41
N LEU A 43 -3.22 17.09 -7.06
CA LEU A 43 -1.86 16.76 -6.64
C LEU A 43 -1.03 16.24 -7.82
N VAL A 44 0.15 16.82 -8.01
CA VAL A 44 1.15 16.31 -8.96
C VAL A 44 2.46 16.05 -8.22
N LEU A 45 2.97 14.82 -8.31
CA LEU A 45 4.19 14.38 -7.63
C LEU A 45 5.19 13.80 -8.63
N LYS A 46 6.44 14.22 -8.55
CA LYS A 46 7.55 13.62 -9.29
C LYS A 46 8.36 12.68 -8.41
N PHE A 47 8.51 11.44 -8.86
CA PHE A 47 9.21 10.38 -8.14
C PHE A 47 10.64 10.24 -8.67
N PRO A 48 11.65 10.53 -7.83
CA PRO A 48 13.04 10.52 -8.27
C PRO A 48 13.49 9.10 -8.59
N ARG A 49 14.43 9.00 -9.52
CA ARG A 49 15.11 7.75 -9.83
C ARG A 49 16.02 7.34 -8.67
N ASN A 50 16.06 6.05 -8.37
CA ASN A 50 16.98 5.51 -7.37
C ASN A 50 18.41 5.38 -7.93
N ILE A 51 19.12 6.50 -8.03
CA ILE A 51 20.53 6.58 -8.43
C ILE A 51 21.32 7.41 -7.42
N ALA A 52 22.58 7.05 -7.19
CA ALA A 52 23.44 7.87 -6.35
C ALA A 52 23.74 9.19 -7.07
N ARG A 53 23.76 10.31 -6.33
CA ARG A 53 23.98 11.65 -6.91
C ARG A 53 25.28 11.76 -7.71
N ARG A 54 26.34 11.03 -7.30
CA ARG A 54 27.62 10.96 -8.02
C ARG A 54 27.53 10.31 -9.41
N ASP A 55 26.48 9.51 -9.63
CA ASP A 55 26.23 8.77 -10.87
C ASP A 55 25.14 9.48 -11.72
N ALA A 56 24.57 10.59 -11.23
CA ALA A 56 23.60 11.41 -11.94
C ALA A 56 24.29 12.46 -12.82
N HIS A 57 23.69 12.81 -13.95
CA HIS A 57 24.18 13.83 -14.88
C HIS A 57 23.03 14.75 -15.33
N PRO A 58 23.25 16.03 -15.64
CA PRO A 58 22.19 16.92 -16.13
C PRO A 58 21.46 16.42 -17.40
N ASP A 59 22.10 15.61 -18.24
CA ASP A 59 21.54 15.14 -19.52
C ASP A 59 20.70 13.85 -19.42
N MET A 60 20.52 13.31 -18.22
CA MET A 60 19.68 12.12 -17.98
C MET A 60 18.30 12.48 -17.42
N ASP A 61 17.35 11.59 -17.65
CA ASP A 61 16.03 11.68 -17.03
C ASP A 61 16.16 11.26 -15.55
N LEU A 62 15.97 12.22 -14.65
CA LEU A 62 16.22 12.07 -13.21
C LEU A 62 15.04 11.50 -12.43
N TYR A 63 13.86 11.40 -13.05
CA TYR A 63 12.62 10.97 -12.39
C TYR A 63 12.02 9.76 -13.11
N ASP A 64 11.75 8.70 -12.36
CA ASP A 64 11.18 7.47 -12.92
C ASP A 64 9.66 7.56 -13.08
N HIS A 65 8.97 8.39 -12.28
CA HIS A 65 7.53 8.57 -12.41
C HIS A 65 7.05 10.02 -12.23
N LEU A 66 5.96 10.36 -12.91
CA LEU A 66 5.11 11.51 -12.60
C LEU A 66 3.71 10.98 -12.26
N VAL A 67 3.21 11.30 -11.08
CA VAL A 67 1.88 10.90 -10.61
C VAL A 67 1.01 12.14 -10.53
N VAL A 68 -0.12 12.11 -11.22
CA VAL A 68 -1.11 13.18 -11.30
C VAL A 68 -2.41 12.65 -10.74
N VAL A 69 -2.98 13.35 -9.76
CA VAL A 69 -4.32 13.11 -9.26
C VAL A 69 -5.19 14.29 -9.64
N ASP A 70 -6.20 14.04 -10.46
CA ASP A 70 -7.27 14.99 -10.76
C ASP A 70 -8.57 14.54 -10.06
N ALA A 71 -9.66 15.28 -10.25
CA ALA A 71 -10.94 15.01 -9.61
C ALA A 71 -11.58 13.65 -9.97
N ALA A 72 -11.15 13.00 -11.06
CA ALA A 72 -11.77 11.77 -11.55
C ALA A 72 -10.79 10.59 -11.65
N THR A 73 -9.49 10.86 -11.76
CA THR A 73 -8.49 9.87 -12.12
C THR A 73 -7.15 10.05 -11.42
N LEU A 74 -6.47 8.93 -11.27
CA LEU A 74 -5.04 8.82 -11.01
C LEU A 74 -4.34 8.52 -12.34
N THR A 75 -3.47 9.41 -12.79
CA THR A 75 -2.60 9.19 -13.96
C THR A 75 -1.16 9.01 -13.50
N MET A 76 -0.49 7.98 -13.98
CA MET A 76 0.92 7.71 -13.74
C MET A 76 1.66 7.64 -15.07
N LEU A 77 2.67 8.49 -15.22
CA LEU A 77 3.66 8.41 -16.29
C LEU A 77 4.90 7.72 -15.75
N SER A 78 5.38 6.69 -16.43
CA SER A 78 6.54 5.90 -16.00
C SER A 78 7.58 5.88 -17.10
N ARG A 79 8.80 6.28 -16.79
CA ARG A 79 9.92 6.23 -17.74
C ARG A 79 10.12 4.80 -18.27
N ARG A 80 10.24 4.65 -19.59
CA ARG A 80 10.61 3.36 -20.19
C ARG A 80 12.05 3.00 -19.89
N THR A 81 12.29 1.73 -19.57
CA THR A 81 13.63 1.16 -19.41
C THR A 81 14.00 0.38 -20.66
N GLY A 82 14.98 0.86 -21.43
CA GLY A 82 15.37 0.25 -22.71
C GLY A 82 16.62 0.89 -23.30
N ALA A 83 16.95 0.54 -24.55
CA ALA A 83 18.05 1.16 -25.27
C ALA A 83 17.82 2.67 -25.44
N ARG A 84 18.86 3.45 -25.77
CA ARG A 84 18.75 4.91 -25.92
C ARG A 84 17.72 5.36 -26.98
N SER A 85 17.35 4.46 -27.90
CA SER A 85 16.27 4.63 -28.90
C SER A 85 14.86 4.48 -28.33
N ASP A 86 14.68 3.90 -27.14
CA ASP A 86 13.40 3.68 -26.46
C ASP A 86 13.07 4.80 -25.46
N ARG A 87 13.67 5.98 -25.63
CA ARG A 87 13.38 7.15 -24.79
C ARG A 87 11.88 7.48 -24.87
N GLY A 88 11.26 7.63 -23.71
CA GLY A 88 9.84 7.93 -23.57
C GLY A 88 9.30 7.40 -22.25
N TYR A 89 7.97 7.40 -22.15
CA TYR A 89 7.26 6.94 -20.97
C TYR A 89 6.00 6.17 -21.38
N ASP A 90 5.55 5.32 -20.45
CA ASP A 90 4.24 4.69 -20.51
C ASP A 90 3.26 5.46 -19.64
N THR A 91 1.99 5.50 -20.05
CA THR A 91 0.92 6.16 -19.32
C THR A 91 -0.06 5.12 -18.82
N VAL A 92 -0.36 5.16 -17.52
CA VAL A 92 -1.46 4.41 -16.92
C VAL A 92 -2.44 5.41 -16.31
N ARG A 93 -3.70 5.37 -16.75
CA ARG A 93 -4.78 6.19 -16.21
C ARG A 93 -5.82 5.28 -15.57
N VAL A 94 -6.14 5.55 -14.31
CA VAL A 94 -7.08 4.77 -13.50
C VAL A 94 -8.16 5.71 -13.00
N ARG A 95 -9.44 5.40 -13.22
CA ARG A 95 -10.52 6.16 -12.61
C ARG A 95 -10.62 5.87 -11.12
N HIS A 96 -10.99 6.86 -10.32
CA HIS A 96 -11.12 6.67 -8.87
C HIS A 96 -12.16 5.59 -8.51
N ASP A 97 -13.23 5.46 -9.30
CA ASP A 97 -14.25 4.42 -9.15
C ASP A 97 -13.77 3.00 -9.54
N GLU A 98 -12.58 2.89 -10.13
CA GLU A 98 -11.94 1.60 -10.41
C GLU A 98 -10.91 1.23 -9.35
N ILE A 99 -10.53 2.14 -8.44
CA ILE A 99 -9.55 1.84 -7.39
C ILE A 99 -10.23 1.03 -6.29
N VAL A 100 -9.78 -0.20 -6.10
CA VAL A 100 -10.35 -1.13 -5.10
C VAL A 100 -9.41 -1.40 -3.92
N ALA A 101 -8.14 -1.01 -4.03
CA ALA A 101 -7.24 -0.99 -2.89
C ALA A 101 -6.12 0.02 -3.09
N VAL A 102 -5.74 0.68 -2.00
CA VAL A 102 -4.53 1.51 -1.92
C VAL A 102 -3.68 0.97 -0.78
N ARG A 103 -2.41 0.68 -1.03
CA ARG A 103 -1.49 0.17 -0.02
C ARG A 103 -0.23 1.01 0.01
N ASP A 104 0.08 1.55 1.18
CA ASP A 104 1.38 2.12 1.50
C ASP A 104 2.15 1.13 2.39
N ALA A 105 3.40 0.85 2.05
CA ALA A 105 4.30 0.03 2.85
C ALA A 105 5.70 0.65 2.88
N VAL A 106 6.25 0.84 4.08
CA VAL A 106 7.59 1.40 4.30
C VAL A 106 8.39 0.51 5.21
N SER A 107 9.61 0.17 4.80
CA SER A 107 10.63 -0.49 5.62
C SER A 107 11.86 0.41 5.67
N ILE A 108 12.05 1.13 6.77
CA ILE A 108 13.12 2.13 6.92
C ILE A 108 13.05 3.20 5.80
N LEU A 109 13.92 3.13 4.78
CA LEU A 109 13.95 4.04 3.64
C LEU A 109 13.35 3.41 2.37
N ASP A 110 12.94 2.15 2.41
CA ASP A 110 12.35 1.46 1.26
C ASP A 110 10.83 1.53 1.36
N GLY A 111 10.24 2.47 0.60
CA GLY A 111 8.81 2.70 0.51
C GLY A 111 8.22 2.12 -0.78
N THR A 112 6.94 1.75 -0.73
CA THR A 112 6.17 1.35 -1.91
C THR A 112 4.72 1.75 -1.74
N ILE A 113 4.18 2.45 -2.73
CA ILE A 113 2.74 2.64 -2.88
C ILE A 113 2.22 1.71 -3.97
N THR A 114 1.13 1.02 -3.69
CA THR A 114 0.44 0.13 -4.62
C THR A 114 -1.02 0.53 -4.74
N VAL A 115 -1.50 0.68 -5.97
CA VAL A 115 -2.90 0.90 -6.30
C VAL A 115 -3.40 -0.31 -7.09
N THR A 116 -4.49 -0.91 -6.65
CA THR A 116 -5.13 -2.05 -7.31
C THR A 116 -6.45 -1.61 -7.92
N THR A 117 -6.67 -1.99 -9.18
CA THR A 117 -7.89 -1.67 -9.92
C THR A 117 -8.87 -2.83 -9.90
N ARG A 118 -10.17 -2.55 -10.07
CA ARG A 118 -11.25 -3.55 -10.10
C ARG A 118 -11.05 -4.62 -11.18
N SER A 119 -10.36 -4.28 -12.27
CA SER A 119 -10.01 -5.21 -13.35
C SER A 119 -8.83 -6.13 -13.03
N GLY A 120 -8.20 -6.01 -11.85
CA GLY A 120 -7.03 -6.78 -11.46
C GLY A 120 -5.70 -6.11 -11.83
N GLY A 121 -5.73 -4.92 -12.44
CA GLY A 121 -4.54 -4.13 -12.70
C GLY A 121 -3.87 -3.69 -11.41
N VAL A 122 -2.54 -3.70 -11.39
CA VAL A 122 -1.74 -3.28 -10.24
C VAL A 122 -0.71 -2.27 -10.69
N VAL A 123 -0.78 -1.08 -10.11
CA VAL A 123 0.22 -0.03 -10.25
C VAL A 123 1.06 0.01 -8.98
N THR A 124 2.37 -0.09 -9.11
CA THR A 124 3.29 -0.07 -7.96
C THR A 124 4.41 0.91 -8.21
N VAL A 125 4.62 1.83 -7.26
CA VAL A 125 5.66 2.86 -7.35
C VAL A 125 6.56 2.76 -6.11
N PRO A 126 7.84 2.38 -6.28
CA PRO A 126 8.80 2.44 -5.20
C PRO A 126 9.15 3.89 -4.88
N TYR A 127 9.49 4.17 -3.63
CA TYR A 127 9.95 5.49 -3.22
C TYR A 127 10.87 5.43 -2.01
N ASN A 128 11.60 6.53 -1.74
CA ASN A 128 12.40 6.62 -0.52
C ASN A 128 11.53 7.02 0.68
N GLY A 129 11.62 6.29 1.78
CA GLY A 129 10.88 6.53 3.02
C GLY A 129 11.06 7.93 3.62
N SER A 130 12.10 8.69 3.24
CA SER A 130 12.22 10.12 3.57
C SER A 130 11.10 10.98 2.98
N SER A 131 10.42 10.50 1.93
CA SER A 131 9.32 11.18 1.23
C SER A 131 7.93 10.83 1.77
N ARG A 132 7.88 10.23 2.97
CA ARG A 132 6.64 9.66 3.52
C ARG A 132 5.52 10.69 3.65
N ASP A 133 5.82 11.96 3.90
CA ASP A 133 4.79 12.99 4.02
C ASP A 133 4.05 13.25 2.72
N ASN A 134 4.77 13.34 1.59
CA ASN A 134 4.14 13.53 0.27
C ASN A 134 3.38 12.27 -0.18
N VAL A 135 3.90 11.07 0.11
CA VAL A 135 3.16 9.82 -0.15
C VAL A 135 1.93 9.72 0.75
N ARG A 136 2.02 10.11 2.02
CA ARG A 136 0.86 10.18 2.92
C ARG A 136 -0.20 11.11 2.35
N ARG A 137 0.18 12.31 1.89
CA ARG A 137 -0.76 13.25 1.23
C ARG A 137 -1.45 12.61 0.02
N LEU A 138 -0.70 11.89 -0.83
CA LEU A 138 -1.26 11.13 -1.96
C LEU A 138 -2.25 10.05 -1.48
N VAL A 139 -1.88 9.26 -0.47
CA VAL A 139 -2.73 8.19 0.06
C VAL A 139 -4.03 8.74 0.65
N GLU A 140 -3.98 9.85 1.40
CA GLU A 140 -5.18 10.51 1.94
C GLU A 140 -6.07 11.10 0.84
N LEU A 141 -5.47 11.63 -0.22
CA LEU A 141 -6.22 12.13 -1.36
C LEU A 141 -6.97 10.99 -2.06
N LEU A 142 -6.26 9.89 -2.36
CA LEU A 142 -6.88 8.70 -2.95
C LEU A 142 -7.96 8.11 -2.04
N ARG A 143 -7.74 8.08 -0.73
CA ARG A 143 -8.74 7.66 0.27
C ARG A 143 -10.04 8.47 0.15
N THR A 144 -9.92 9.79 0.01
CA THR A 144 -11.08 10.69 -0.14
C THR A 144 -11.88 10.34 -1.40
N HIS A 145 -11.20 10.07 -2.51
CA HIS A 145 -11.88 9.72 -3.77
C HIS A 145 -12.56 8.35 -3.75
N VAL A 146 -11.97 7.35 -3.08
CA VAL A 146 -12.55 5.99 -3.02
C VAL A 146 -13.66 5.81 -1.97
N THR A 147 -13.93 6.82 -1.13
CA THR A 147 -14.94 6.76 -0.03
C THR A 147 -16.32 7.30 -0.42
N THR A 148 -16.54 7.67 -1.68
CA THR A 148 -17.78 8.34 -2.15
C THR A 148 -19.02 7.42 -2.16
N GLY A 149 -18.85 6.13 -2.50
CA GLY A 149 -19.94 5.15 -2.61
C GLY A 149 -20.40 4.58 -1.27
N ALA A 150 -21.70 4.23 -1.16
CA ALA A 150 -22.21 3.52 0.01
C ALA A 150 -21.64 2.09 0.07
N PRO A 151 -21.43 1.51 1.27
CA PRO A 151 -20.99 0.13 1.40
C PRO A 151 -21.90 -0.85 0.64
N THR A 152 -21.33 -1.86 -0.01
CA THR A 152 -22.11 -2.97 -0.56
C THR A 152 -22.78 -3.75 0.58
N GLN A 153 -23.66 -4.71 0.25
CA GLN A 153 -24.18 -5.65 1.26
C GLN A 153 -23.06 -6.33 2.05
N ARG A 154 -21.97 -6.71 1.37
CA ARG A 154 -20.79 -7.33 2.00
C ARG A 154 -19.99 -6.33 2.82
N GLY A 155 -19.79 -5.12 2.31
CA GLY A 155 -19.16 -4.03 3.07
C GLY A 155 -19.93 -3.71 4.35
N ALA A 156 -21.26 -3.65 4.28
CA ALA A 156 -22.14 -3.49 5.43
C ALA A 156 -22.05 -4.67 6.42
N ALA A 157 -21.87 -5.90 5.93
CA ALA A 157 -21.64 -7.06 6.78
C ALA A 157 -20.31 -6.98 7.55
N VAL A 158 -19.25 -6.51 6.90
CA VAL A 158 -17.96 -6.20 7.55
C VAL A 158 -18.16 -5.14 8.63
N LEU A 159 -18.90 -4.06 8.36
CA LEU A 159 -19.21 -3.02 9.35
C LEU A 159 -19.94 -3.56 10.56
N ARG A 160 -20.99 -4.37 10.36
CA ARG A 160 -21.74 -4.99 11.45
C ARG A 160 -20.87 -5.92 12.28
N ALA A 161 -20.10 -6.80 11.65
CA ALA A 161 -19.20 -7.74 12.33
C ALA A 161 -18.10 -7.01 13.11
N GLY A 162 -17.55 -5.94 12.51
CA GLY A 162 -16.54 -5.10 13.11
C GLY A 162 -17.03 -4.36 14.35
N ARG A 163 -18.16 -3.66 14.24
CA ARG A 163 -18.78 -2.96 15.38
C ARG A 163 -19.15 -3.92 16.52
N ALA A 164 -19.59 -5.14 16.21
CA ALA A 164 -19.91 -6.15 17.21
C ALA A 164 -18.67 -6.73 17.93
N THR A 165 -17.48 -6.59 17.34
CA THR A 165 -16.20 -7.12 17.85
C THR A 165 -15.26 -6.00 18.30
N ALA A 166 -15.72 -4.75 18.25
CA ALA A 166 -14.86 -3.59 18.45
C ALA A 166 -14.41 -3.47 19.91
N ASP A 167 -13.11 -3.63 20.13
CA ASP A 167 -12.43 -3.26 21.37
C ASP A 167 -11.22 -2.38 21.02
N PRO A 168 -11.39 -1.04 20.96
CA PRO A 168 -10.32 -0.13 20.59
C PRO A 168 -9.10 -0.16 21.51
N VAL A 169 -9.27 -0.59 22.78
CA VAL A 169 -8.17 -0.68 23.74
C VAL A 169 -7.37 -1.94 23.46
N ALA A 170 -8.04 -3.10 23.39
CA ALA A 170 -7.38 -4.37 23.08
C ALA A 170 -6.79 -4.38 21.67
N ALA A 171 -7.45 -3.77 20.68
CA ALA A 171 -6.96 -3.67 19.31
C ALA A 171 -5.61 -2.95 19.20
N LEU A 172 -5.31 -2.04 20.14
CA LEU A 172 -4.07 -1.27 20.18
C LEU A 172 -3.04 -1.85 21.17
N ASP A 173 -3.38 -2.91 21.89
CA ASP A 173 -2.48 -3.61 22.82
C ASP A 173 -1.74 -4.74 22.10
N LEU A 174 -0.73 -4.37 21.31
CA LEU A 174 0.07 -5.31 20.52
C LEU A 174 1.35 -5.79 21.21
N GLY A 175 1.54 -5.43 22.48
CA GLY A 175 2.79 -5.65 23.21
C GLY A 175 3.94 -4.70 22.78
N ARG A 176 5.09 -4.85 23.45
CA ARG A 176 6.23 -3.91 23.32
C ARG A 176 6.81 -3.86 21.91
N ASP A 177 6.92 -5.02 21.26
CA ASP A 177 7.63 -5.09 19.97
C ASP A 177 6.83 -4.47 18.81
N ASP A 178 5.52 -4.26 18.97
CA ASP A 178 4.63 -3.69 17.97
C ASP A 178 4.01 -2.35 18.41
N GLN A 179 4.60 -1.71 19.44
CA GLN A 179 4.17 -0.39 19.89
C GLN A 179 4.25 0.68 18.79
N SER A 180 5.22 0.57 17.87
CA SER A 180 5.32 1.48 16.72
C SER A 180 4.11 1.40 15.78
N LEU A 181 3.51 0.21 15.63
CA LEU A 181 2.32 0.02 14.83
C LEU A 181 1.09 0.67 15.51
N ALA A 182 0.93 0.42 16.81
CA ALA A 182 -0.16 1.05 17.59
C ALA A 182 -0.05 2.58 17.62
N SER A 183 1.17 3.13 17.74
CA SER A 183 1.42 4.58 17.65
C SER A 183 1.08 5.15 16.27
N HIS A 184 1.39 4.41 15.19
CA HIS A 184 1.03 4.83 13.84
C HIS A 184 -0.50 4.90 13.64
N VAL A 185 -1.25 3.90 14.13
CA VAL A 185 -2.72 3.94 14.09
C VAL A 185 -3.27 5.11 14.90
N ARG A 186 -2.71 5.39 16.09
CA ARG A 186 -3.11 6.57 16.89
C ARG A 186 -2.86 7.89 16.15
N GLU A 187 -1.78 7.99 15.39
CA GLU A 187 -1.49 9.17 14.56
C GLU A 187 -2.55 9.35 13.46
N ILE A 188 -2.86 8.29 12.71
CA ILE A 188 -3.88 8.35 11.66
C ILE A 188 -5.25 8.70 12.23
N ARG A 189 -5.61 8.15 13.40
CA ARG A 189 -6.88 8.48 14.08
C ARG A 189 -7.01 9.93 14.51
N ARG A 190 -5.91 10.67 14.69
CA ARG A 190 -5.98 12.13 14.95
C ARG A 190 -6.46 12.88 13.71
N ALA A 191 -6.07 12.41 12.52
CA ALA A 191 -6.52 12.97 11.24
C ALA A 191 -7.91 12.44 10.84
N HIS A 192 -8.25 11.20 11.24
CA HIS A 192 -9.52 10.53 10.95
C HIS A 192 -10.16 10.00 12.24
N PRO A 193 -10.86 10.85 13.02
CA PRO A 193 -11.44 10.44 14.30
C PRO A 193 -12.47 9.31 14.20
N ASP A 194 -13.18 9.24 13.07
CA ASP A 194 -14.20 8.23 12.79
C ASP A 194 -13.61 6.84 12.48
N LEU A 195 -12.30 6.77 12.20
CA LEU A 195 -11.60 5.51 11.99
C LEU A 195 -11.43 4.79 13.33
N ALA A 196 -12.27 3.81 13.58
CA ALA A 196 -12.28 3.03 14.82
C ALA A 196 -11.43 1.76 14.66
N PRO A 197 -10.42 1.53 15.53
CA PRO A 197 -9.73 0.25 15.57
C PRO A 197 -10.68 -0.77 16.22
N TRP A 198 -11.04 -1.81 15.47
CA TRP A 198 -11.98 -2.83 15.94
C TRP A 198 -11.26 -3.95 16.65
N THR A 199 -10.21 -4.48 16.03
CA THR A 199 -9.49 -5.62 16.57
C THR A 199 -8.05 -5.63 16.07
N GLY A 200 -7.16 -6.21 16.86
CA GLY A 200 -5.78 -6.43 16.50
C GLY A 200 -5.33 -7.80 16.97
N HIS A 201 -4.26 -8.31 16.36
CA HIS A 201 -3.57 -9.48 16.89
C HIS A 201 -2.09 -9.17 17.05
N VAL A 202 -1.50 -9.76 18.09
CA VAL A 202 -0.05 -9.75 18.30
C VAL A 202 0.64 -10.65 17.28
N ARG A 203 1.95 -10.41 17.07
CA ARG A 203 2.78 -11.31 16.27
C ARG A 203 2.74 -12.74 16.83
N ARG A 204 2.79 -13.74 15.94
CA ARG A 204 2.84 -15.17 16.32
C ARG A 204 3.84 -15.92 15.47
N ASP A 205 4.56 -16.84 16.09
CA ASP A 205 5.38 -17.79 15.35
C ASP A 205 4.49 -18.78 14.62
N VAL A 206 4.73 -18.95 13.32
CA VAL A 206 3.99 -19.83 12.44
C VAL A 206 4.93 -20.85 11.82
N ARG A 207 4.46 -22.09 11.72
CA ARG A 207 5.20 -23.20 11.10
C ARG A 207 4.76 -23.36 9.65
N ARG A 208 5.72 -23.61 8.75
CA ARG A 208 5.35 -23.96 7.37
C ARG A 208 4.61 -25.29 7.34
N ARG A 209 3.60 -25.40 6.47
CA ARG A 209 3.04 -26.71 6.11
C ARG A 209 4.11 -27.48 5.35
N ALA A 210 4.31 -28.75 5.71
CA ALA A 210 5.23 -29.61 4.99
C ALA A 210 4.71 -29.78 3.56
N THR A 211 5.36 -29.12 2.60
CA THR A 211 5.20 -29.47 1.19
C THR A 211 5.83 -30.84 0.99
N VAL A 212 5.09 -31.77 0.38
CA VAL A 212 5.66 -33.03 -0.11
C VAL A 212 6.76 -32.66 -1.10
N ILE A 213 8.04 -32.78 -0.70
CA ILE A 213 9.18 -32.50 -1.59
C ILE A 213 10.10 -33.72 -1.60
N THR A 214 10.26 -34.26 -2.79
CA THR A 214 11.18 -35.30 -3.26
C THR A 214 12.62 -34.76 -3.49
N ALA A 215 13.21 -33.99 -2.55
CA ALA A 215 14.53 -33.36 -2.77
C ALA A 215 15.33 -33.07 -1.47
N PRO A 216 16.67 -32.87 -1.55
CA PRO A 216 17.65 -33.29 -0.53
C PRO A 216 17.77 -32.36 0.69
N PHE A 217 18.48 -32.87 1.72
CA PHE A 217 18.63 -32.37 3.10
C PHE A 217 18.71 -30.84 3.34
N HIS A 218 19.23 -30.03 2.42
CA HIS A 218 19.23 -28.56 2.56
C HIS A 218 17.84 -27.90 2.48
N ALA A 219 16.88 -28.53 1.81
CA ALA A 219 15.49 -28.09 1.79
C ALA A 219 14.79 -28.31 3.14
N ILE A 220 15.23 -29.32 3.90
CA ILE A 220 14.68 -29.68 5.21
C ILE A 220 15.03 -28.60 6.24
N VAL A 221 16.29 -28.14 6.31
CA VAL A 221 16.71 -27.08 7.26
C VAL A 221 15.99 -25.75 6.98
N ARG A 222 15.72 -25.41 5.72
CA ARG A 222 14.93 -24.21 5.35
C ARG A 222 13.43 -24.35 5.66
N ALA A 223 12.90 -25.57 5.76
CA ALA A 223 11.52 -25.83 6.18
C ALA A 223 11.31 -25.63 7.69
N PHE A 224 12.38 -25.70 8.50
CA PHE A 224 12.36 -25.50 9.95
C PHE A 224 12.76 -24.10 10.42
N SER A 225 13.09 -23.17 9.50
CA SER A 225 13.37 -21.79 9.89
C SER A 225 12.10 -21.14 10.45
N PRO A 226 12.13 -20.57 11.67
CA PRO A 226 10.98 -19.92 12.26
C PRO A 226 10.52 -18.77 11.36
N ALA A 227 9.22 -18.74 11.10
CA ALA A 227 8.55 -17.67 10.40
C ALA A 227 7.59 -17.01 11.39
N THR A 228 7.51 -15.69 11.38
CA THR A 228 6.65 -14.93 12.28
C THR A 228 5.58 -14.23 11.46
N LEU A 229 4.31 -14.54 11.74
CA LEU A 229 3.17 -13.75 11.28
C LEU A 229 3.15 -12.47 12.13
N HIS A 230 3.28 -11.32 11.50
CA HIS A 230 3.35 -10.05 12.20
C HIS A 230 2.01 -9.60 12.72
N ALA A 231 2.06 -8.74 13.74
CA ALA A 231 0.88 -8.07 14.26
C ALA A 231 0.16 -7.26 13.17
N ALA A 232 -1.16 -7.23 13.28
CA ALA A 232 -2.02 -6.42 12.44
C ALA A 232 -3.17 -5.82 13.23
N ILE A 233 -3.68 -4.68 12.77
CA ILE A 233 -4.86 -4.00 13.32
C ILE A 233 -5.85 -3.80 12.18
N LEU A 234 -7.09 -4.23 12.39
CA LEU A 234 -8.22 -3.91 11.53
C LEU A 234 -8.94 -2.71 12.13
N SER A 235 -9.01 -1.64 11.35
CA SER A 235 -9.77 -0.44 11.66
C SER A 235 -10.73 -0.14 10.53
N ALA A 236 -11.79 0.59 10.80
CA ALA A 236 -12.70 1.02 9.76
C ALA A 236 -13.49 2.25 10.20
N ASP A 237 -13.92 3.01 9.20
CA ASP A 237 -14.99 3.99 9.32
C ASP A 237 -16.22 3.47 8.55
N ASP A 238 -17.19 4.33 8.29
CA ASP A 238 -18.42 3.95 7.60
C ASP A 238 -18.23 3.61 6.11
N ARG A 239 -17.04 3.82 5.55
CA ARG A 239 -16.76 3.74 4.10
C ARG A 239 -15.58 2.85 3.74
N THR A 240 -14.60 2.70 4.62
CA THR A 240 -13.36 1.96 4.35
C THR A 240 -13.05 0.96 5.45
N LEU A 241 -12.54 -0.21 5.04
CA LEU A 241 -11.78 -1.11 5.89
C LEU A 241 -10.30 -0.78 5.70
N GLU A 242 -9.61 -0.51 6.81
CA GLU A 242 -8.18 -0.27 6.82
C GLU A 242 -7.45 -1.34 7.63
N VAL A 243 -6.39 -1.90 7.03
CA VAL A 243 -5.56 -2.90 7.69
C VAL A 243 -4.15 -2.36 7.85
N TYR A 244 -3.71 -2.31 9.10
CA TYR A 244 -2.38 -1.87 9.48
C TYR A 244 -1.53 -3.07 9.85
N GLY A 245 -0.29 -3.11 9.37
CA GLY A 245 0.62 -4.20 9.68
C GLY A 245 2.07 -3.82 9.42
N ARG A 246 2.89 -4.84 9.12
CA ARG A 246 4.27 -4.68 8.64
C ARG A 246 4.31 -4.72 7.11
N HIS A 247 5.43 -4.38 6.49
CA HIS A 247 5.55 -4.36 5.02
C HIS A 247 5.28 -5.75 4.39
N ALA A 248 5.54 -6.82 5.14
CA ALA A 248 5.18 -8.19 4.80
C ALA A 248 4.40 -8.83 5.95
N TRP A 249 3.41 -9.67 5.61
CA TRP A 249 2.63 -10.41 6.61
C TRP A 249 3.48 -11.39 7.40
N VAL A 250 4.35 -12.15 6.71
CA VAL A 250 5.19 -13.18 7.33
C VAL A 250 6.65 -12.92 6.97
N ILE A 251 7.50 -12.76 7.98
CA ILE A 251 8.95 -12.59 7.81
C ILE A 251 9.66 -13.80 8.41
N ARG A 252 10.79 -14.16 7.81
CA ARG A 252 11.66 -15.24 8.30
C ARG A 252 12.83 -14.65 9.07
N GLY A 253 13.25 -15.35 10.11
CA GLY A 253 14.36 -14.93 10.96
C GLY A 253 13.92 -14.05 12.13
N ARG A 254 14.90 -13.55 12.88
CA ARG A 254 14.70 -12.86 14.17
C ARG A 254 14.99 -11.36 14.13
N ALA A 255 15.21 -10.78 12.95
CA ALA A 255 15.56 -9.37 12.84
C ALA A 255 14.37 -8.50 13.28
N PRO A 256 14.60 -7.48 14.14
CA PRO A 256 13.58 -6.48 14.44
C PRO A 256 13.07 -5.83 13.15
N VAL A 257 11.76 -5.79 12.98
CA VAL A 257 11.14 -5.30 11.76
C VAL A 257 10.67 -3.86 11.95
N MET A 258 11.51 -2.92 11.53
CA MET A 258 11.19 -1.48 11.50
C MET A 258 10.46 -1.14 10.20
N SER A 259 9.24 -1.65 10.06
CA SER A 259 8.39 -1.38 8.91
C SER A 259 6.93 -1.17 9.28
N THR A 260 6.18 -0.49 8.45
CA THR A 260 4.74 -0.30 8.58
C THR A 260 4.07 -0.48 7.24
N SER A 261 2.84 -1.01 7.23
CA SER A 261 1.97 -0.93 6.07
C SER A 261 0.58 -0.50 6.47
N ARG A 262 -0.10 0.18 5.54
CA ARG A 262 -1.51 0.56 5.61
C ARG A 262 -2.17 0.17 4.30
N LEU A 263 -3.15 -0.70 4.38
CA LEU A 263 -4.02 -1.10 3.27
C LEU A 263 -5.38 -0.45 3.48
N ILE A 264 -5.88 0.25 2.46
CA ILE A 264 -7.21 0.88 2.44
C ILE A 264 -8.05 0.13 1.41
N VAL A 265 -9.21 -0.35 1.84
CA VAL A 265 -10.20 -1.04 1.01
C VAL A 265 -11.55 -0.32 1.12
N PRO A 266 -12.07 0.29 0.04
CA PRO A 266 -13.40 0.89 0.04
C PRO A 266 -14.47 -0.21 0.13
N LEU A 267 -15.34 -0.10 1.13
CA LEU A 267 -16.41 -1.06 1.41
C LEU A 267 -17.51 -1.04 0.35
N SER A 268 -17.58 0.04 -0.44
CA SER A 268 -18.45 0.19 -1.62
C SER A 268 -18.04 -0.70 -2.80
N MET A 269 -16.81 -1.25 -2.78
CA MET A 269 -16.29 -2.10 -3.86
C MET A 269 -16.15 -3.57 -3.46
N LEU A 270 -16.34 -3.89 -2.18
CA LEU A 270 -16.16 -5.23 -1.63
C LEU A 270 -17.31 -6.14 -2.06
N ASP A 271 -17.05 -7.13 -2.91
CA ASP A 271 -18.09 -8.04 -3.41
C ASP A 271 -18.21 -9.28 -2.50
N ARG A 272 -17.07 -9.84 -2.10
CA ARG A 272 -16.99 -11.08 -1.33
C ARG A 272 -15.80 -11.08 -0.38
N VAL A 273 -15.95 -11.80 0.73
CA VAL A 273 -14.85 -12.18 1.62
C VAL A 273 -14.77 -13.70 1.60
N GLU A 274 -13.62 -14.25 1.24
CA GLU A 274 -13.35 -15.68 1.29
C GLU A 274 -12.37 -15.98 2.41
N ILE A 275 -12.69 -17.00 3.20
CA ILE A 275 -11.86 -17.44 4.33
C ILE A 275 -11.37 -18.84 4.03
N ALA A 276 -10.05 -19.03 4.06
CA ALA A 276 -9.43 -20.34 3.91
C ALA A 276 -8.15 -20.44 4.73
N PRO A 277 -7.75 -21.64 5.19
CA PRO A 277 -6.41 -21.86 5.73
C PRO A 277 -5.33 -21.45 4.72
N ASP A 278 -4.28 -20.77 5.17
CA ASP A 278 -3.16 -20.44 4.30
C ASP A 278 -2.43 -21.74 3.88
N PRO A 279 -2.19 -21.96 2.58
CA PRO A 279 -1.57 -23.19 2.11
C PRO A 279 -0.10 -23.34 2.53
N ARG A 280 0.56 -22.24 2.95
CA ARG A 280 1.99 -22.22 3.26
C ARG A 280 2.26 -22.35 4.76
N TYR A 281 1.36 -21.88 5.62
CA TYR A 281 1.57 -21.80 7.07
C TYR A 281 0.43 -22.49 7.85
N ARG A 282 0.78 -23.16 8.94
CA ARG A 282 -0.18 -23.73 9.90
C ARG A 282 -0.74 -22.61 10.77
N GLU A 283 -1.95 -22.81 11.29
CA GLU A 283 -2.61 -21.87 12.24
C GLU A 283 -2.72 -20.43 11.69
N THR A 284 -2.70 -20.32 10.36
CA THR A 284 -2.77 -19.05 9.63
C THR A 284 -3.95 -19.16 8.68
N ILE A 285 -4.82 -18.17 8.75
CA ILE A 285 -5.96 -17.99 7.86
C ILE A 285 -5.60 -16.91 6.84
N ARG A 286 -6.04 -17.13 5.61
CA ARG A 286 -6.06 -16.13 4.55
C ARG A 286 -7.50 -15.67 4.37
N ALA A 287 -7.73 -14.40 4.69
CA ALA A 287 -8.94 -13.71 4.30
C ALA A 287 -8.69 -12.98 2.97
N LYS A 288 -9.33 -13.47 1.91
CA LYS A 288 -9.27 -12.84 0.59
C LYS A 288 -10.47 -11.91 0.44
N LEU A 289 -10.18 -10.61 0.33
CA LEU A 289 -11.17 -9.60 0.00
C LEU A 289 -11.25 -9.52 -1.52
N CYS A 290 -12.42 -9.75 -2.11
CA CYS A 290 -12.63 -9.79 -3.57
C CYS A 290 -13.41 -8.56 -4.02
N MET A 291 -12.90 -7.85 -5.04
CA MET A 291 -13.47 -6.63 -5.61
C MET A 291 -13.29 -6.65 -7.15
N GLY A 292 -14.28 -7.17 -7.86
CA GLY A 292 -14.21 -7.46 -9.29
C GLY A 292 -13.28 -8.64 -9.59
N ALA A 293 -12.35 -8.44 -10.52
CA ALA A 293 -11.30 -9.40 -10.84
C ALA A 293 -10.11 -9.31 -9.88
N ALA A 294 -10.02 -8.24 -9.09
CA ALA A 294 -8.98 -8.05 -8.10
C ALA A 294 -9.31 -8.70 -6.77
N HIS A 295 -8.25 -9.01 -6.02
CA HIS A 295 -8.34 -9.39 -4.64
C HIS A 295 -7.13 -8.91 -3.84
N VAL A 296 -7.33 -8.71 -2.54
CA VAL A 296 -6.25 -8.50 -1.59
C VAL A 296 -6.32 -9.55 -0.49
N ASP A 297 -5.15 -10.11 -0.16
CA ASP A 297 -5.02 -11.14 0.88
C ASP A 297 -4.59 -10.48 2.20
N VAL A 298 -5.36 -10.75 3.26
CA VAL A 298 -5.04 -10.43 4.65
C VAL A 298 -4.75 -11.73 5.39
N LEU A 299 -3.57 -11.84 6.00
CA LEU A 299 -3.20 -13.03 6.78
C LEU A 299 -3.43 -12.79 8.26
N LEU A 300 -4.08 -13.76 8.92
CA LEU A 300 -4.52 -13.65 10.30
C LEU A 300 -4.20 -14.96 11.04
N PRO A 301 -3.91 -14.93 12.35
CA PRO A 301 -3.90 -16.14 13.15
C PRO A 301 -5.28 -16.78 13.17
N GLU A 302 -5.31 -18.10 13.03
CA GLU A 302 -6.53 -18.88 13.21
C GLU A 302 -7.12 -18.65 14.61
N GLY A 303 -8.44 -18.51 14.67
CA GLY A 303 -9.19 -18.20 15.89
C GLY A 303 -8.97 -16.81 16.49
N SER A 304 -8.20 -15.91 15.86
CA SER A 304 -8.10 -14.52 16.33
C SER A 304 -9.41 -13.75 16.13
N ASP A 305 -9.63 -12.68 16.90
CA ASP A 305 -10.81 -11.82 16.75
C ASP A 305 -10.93 -11.23 15.34
N ALA A 306 -9.80 -10.86 14.71
CA ALA A 306 -9.75 -10.45 13.32
C ALA A 306 -10.22 -11.56 12.36
N HIS A 307 -9.86 -12.82 12.63
CA HIS A 307 -10.32 -13.96 11.85
C HIS A 307 -11.84 -14.14 12.01
N LEU A 308 -12.33 -14.19 13.25
CA LEU A 308 -13.75 -14.37 13.56
C LEU A 308 -14.61 -13.22 12.98
N LEU A 309 -14.09 -11.99 12.96
CA LEU A 309 -14.74 -10.84 12.34
C LEU A 309 -14.95 -11.06 10.84
N LEU A 310 -13.89 -11.39 10.09
CA LEU A 310 -13.98 -11.58 8.65
C LEU A 310 -14.75 -12.86 8.28
N GLU A 311 -14.70 -13.89 9.12
CA GLU A 311 -15.52 -15.09 9.01
C GLU A 311 -17.02 -14.80 9.21
N ARG A 312 -17.40 -13.99 10.19
CA ARG A 312 -18.80 -13.54 10.32
C ARG A 312 -19.23 -12.74 9.08
N ALA A 313 -18.35 -11.88 8.59
CA ALA A 313 -18.62 -11.07 7.41
C ALA A 313 -18.72 -11.89 6.12
N SER A 314 -18.06 -13.06 6.00
CA SER A 314 -18.18 -13.94 4.84
C SER A 314 -19.53 -14.67 4.78
N HIS A 315 -20.16 -14.94 5.93
CA HIS A 315 -21.45 -15.62 6.02
C HIS A 315 -22.65 -14.66 6.08
N GLY A 316 -22.47 -13.44 6.61
CA GLY A 316 -23.53 -12.45 6.71
C GLY A 316 -23.85 -11.80 5.37
N ALA A 317 -24.75 -12.40 4.59
CA ALA A 317 -25.48 -11.73 3.51
C ALA A 317 -26.95 -11.63 3.91
#